data_AF-A0A522ENY7-F1
#
_entry.id   AF-A0A522ENY7-F1
#
_cell.length_a   1.000
_cell.length_b   1.000
_cell.length_c   1.000
_cell.angle_alpha   90.00
_cell.angle_beta   90.00
_cell.angle_gamma   90.00
#
_symmetry.space_group_name_H-M   'P 1'
#
loop_
_entity.id
_entity.type
_entity.pdbx_description
1 polymer ?
#
loop_
_entity_poly.entity_id
_entity_poly.type
_entity_poly.pdbx_seq_one_letter_code
_entity_poly.pdbx_strand_id
1 'polypeptide(L)'
;MTQMFARPTPPEPERGTGRSFLLALLMHLLLLALLIYGMRWQNSSPAGSEAELWTPAELNPPTPPQPQAPPQPPTPPVAAPAPVPENADIALQKEKRRREEEAAAQAKLLQQEQQQAQAKLQQEILRRQQEQQQAEAAKEKARQQKLAAQQKAAEALKQQQQAQKQAEQDKIAKQKAEQAAAAQKKAEQEAAAKKKAEQEAAAKKKAAQEAAAKKAEEQARQARLAALRGAAGASGNGLGSAAAGNGAGAGGTATPGYADRVRRRVKPNIVYTERNPGNPTTVIEVHLAPDGTLLSQRIVKSSGVPSWDQAVERAVTRSDPLPRDTNGKAPSSFTITFRQND
;
A
#
# COMPACT_ATOMS: atom_id res chain seq x y z
N MET A 1 -2.18 38.00 2.39
CA MET A 1 -2.01 37.12 1.21
C MET A 1 -2.12 35.68 1.68
N THR A 2 -3.19 34.98 1.32
CA THR A 2 -3.47 33.62 1.83
C THR A 2 -3.10 32.60 0.77
N GLN A 3 -1.93 31.98 0.89
CA GLN A 3 -1.52 30.89 0.01
C GLN A 3 -2.33 29.62 0.33
N MET A 4 -3.12 29.14 -0.64
CA MET A 4 -3.79 27.85 -0.52
C MET A 4 -2.81 26.72 -0.85
N PHE A 5 -2.50 25.90 0.14
CA PHE A 5 -1.72 24.67 -0.10
C PHE A 5 -2.59 23.63 -0.80
N ALA A 6 -2.38 23.45 -2.11
CA ALA A 6 -2.98 22.38 -2.88
C ALA A 6 -2.55 21.02 -2.31
N ARG A 7 -3.51 20.14 -2.02
CA ARG A 7 -3.23 18.77 -1.59
C ARG A 7 -2.81 17.91 -2.78
N PRO A 8 -1.73 17.13 -2.71
CA PRO A 8 -1.42 16.16 -3.76
C PRO A 8 -2.48 15.06 -3.76
N THR A 9 -3.06 14.78 -4.93
CA THR A 9 -3.94 13.63 -5.13
C THR A 9 -3.12 12.34 -5.16
N PRO A 10 -3.60 11.24 -4.55
CA PRO A 10 -2.94 9.95 -4.69
C PRO A 10 -3.08 9.46 -6.15
N PRO A 11 -2.05 8.83 -6.75
CA PRO A 11 -2.17 8.25 -8.08
C PRO A 11 -3.13 7.06 -8.05
N GLU A 12 -4.04 6.98 -9.02
CA GLU A 12 -4.95 5.84 -9.14
C GLU A 12 -4.19 4.58 -9.60
N PRO A 13 -4.48 3.40 -9.03
CA PRO A 13 -3.84 2.16 -9.45
C PRO A 13 -4.40 1.67 -10.79
N GLU A 14 -3.72 2.06 -11.87
CA GLU A 14 -3.89 1.59 -13.26
C GLU A 14 -4.16 0.07 -13.34
N ARG A 15 -5.41 -0.33 -13.63
CA ARG A 15 -5.85 -1.73 -13.78
C ARG A 15 -5.35 -2.35 -15.10
N GLY A 16 -4.03 -2.51 -15.23
CA GLY A 16 -3.43 -3.12 -16.43
C GLY A 16 -1.94 -3.48 -16.31
N THR A 17 -1.19 -2.82 -15.42
CA THR A 17 0.27 -2.95 -15.27
C THR A 17 0.78 -4.38 -15.04
N GLY A 18 -0.01 -5.24 -14.38
CA GLY A 18 0.36 -6.65 -14.21
C GLY A 18 0.51 -7.44 -15.52
N ARG A 19 -0.30 -7.11 -16.56
CA ARG A 19 -0.23 -7.78 -17.86
C ARG A 19 0.96 -7.29 -18.69
N SER A 20 1.28 -6.00 -18.65
CA SER A 20 2.46 -5.46 -19.34
C SER A 20 3.76 -5.92 -18.69
N PHE A 21 3.85 -6.04 -17.36
CA PHE A 21 5.01 -6.66 -16.70
C PHE A 21 5.20 -8.13 -17.10
N LEU A 22 4.11 -8.91 -17.20
CA LEU A 22 4.19 -10.31 -17.62
C LEU A 22 4.66 -10.46 -19.08
N LEU A 23 4.13 -9.62 -19.98
CA LEU A 23 4.56 -9.56 -21.39
C LEU A 23 6.01 -9.08 -21.54
N ALA A 24 6.43 -8.09 -20.77
CA ALA A 24 7.82 -7.62 -20.77
C ALA A 24 8.79 -8.71 -20.33
N LEU A 25 8.48 -9.44 -19.24
CA LEU A 25 9.29 -10.55 -18.77
C LEU A 25 9.38 -11.67 -19.83
N LEU A 26 8.25 -12.00 -20.47
CA LEU A 26 8.20 -13.00 -21.54
C LEU A 26 9.07 -12.60 -22.74
N MET A 27 9.02 -11.35 -23.19
CA MET A 27 9.89 -10.85 -24.27
C MET A 27 11.39 -10.92 -23.91
N HIS A 28 11.77 -10.59 -22.66
CA HIS A 28 13.17 -10.70 -22.24
C HIS A 28 13.65 -12.15 -22.21
N LEU A 29 12.82 -13.09 -21.73
CA LEU A 29 13.14 -14.53 -21.75
C LEU A 29 13.28 -15.05 -23.19
N LEU A 30 12.44 -14.59 -24.12
CA LEU A 30 12.49 -14.96 -25.53
C LEU A 30 13.77 -14.41 -26.21
N LEU A 31 14.17 -13.18 -25.87
CA LEU A 31 15.44 -12.59 -26.34
C LEU A 31 16.65 -13.34 -25.79
N LEU A 32 16.68 -13.68 -24.48
CA LEU A 32 17.74 -14.52 -23.91
C LEU A 32 17.82 -15.89 -24.57
N ALA A 33 16.67 -16.55 -24.81
CA ALA A 33 16.62 -17.84 -25.49
C ALA A 33 17.19 -17.75 -26.91
N LEU A 34 16.81 -16.71 -27.67
CA LEU A 34 17.36 -16.42 -29.00
C LEU A 34 18.88 -16.18 -28.94
N LEU A 35 19.36 -15.39 -27.97
CA LEU A 35 20.79 -15.11 -27.83
C LEU A 35 21.59 -16.38 -27.53
N ILE A 36 21.09 -17.24 -26.63
CA ILE A 36 21.74 -18.50 -26.27
C ILE A 36 21.75 -19.47 -27.45
N TYR A 37 20.66 -19.58 -28.23
CA TYR A 37 20.63 -20.46 -29.40
C TYR A 37 21.49 -19.93 -30.56
N GLY A 38 21.43 -18.62 -30.85
CA GLY A 38 22.22 -18.00 -31.92
C GLY A 38 23.72 -18.00 -31.61
N MET A 39 24.12 -17.71 -30.37
CA MET A 39 25.53 -17.72 -29.96
C MET A 39 26.13 -19.14 -29.96
N ARG A 40 25.31 -20.18 -29.73
CA ARG A 40 25.73 -21.58 -29.89
C ARG A 40 25.88 -22.01 -31.34
N TRP A 41 25.21 -21.36 -32.30
CA TRP A 41 25.40 -21.65 -33.73
C TRP A 41 26.66 -20.97 -34.30
N GLN A 42 26.95 -19.75 -33.87
CA GLN A 42 28.14 -19.00 -34.31
C GLN A 42 29.48 -19.56 -33.79
N ASN A 43 29.47 -20.42 -32.77
CA ASN A 43 30.67 -21.06 -32.23
C ASN A 43 31.03 -22.35 -33.00
N SER A 44 31.13 -22.23 -34.33
CA SER A 44 31.80 -23.22 -35.16
C SER A 44 33.27 -22.81 -35.27
N SER A 45 34.17 -23.54 -34.61
CA SER A 45 35.61 -23.23 -34.62
C SER A 45 36.13 -23.18 -36.07
N PRO A 46 36.73 -22.06 -36.53
CA PRO A 46 37.42 -22.07 -37.81
C PRO A 46 38.57 -23.07 -37.72
N ALA A 47 38.61 -24.02 -38.65
CA ALA A 47 39.73 -24.95 -38.76
C ALA A 47 40.98 -24.17 -39.17
N GLY A 48 42.04 -24.28 -38.37
CA GLY A 48 43.41 -23.90 -38.76
C GLY A 48 43.57 -22.48 -39.29
N SER A 49 43.31 -21.46 -38.46
CA SER A 49 43.90 -20.13 -38.72
C SER A 49 45.38 -20.17 -38.31
N GLU A 50 46.23 -20.72 -39.18
CA GLU A 50 47.68 -20.60 -39.05
C GLU A 50 48.07 -19.13 -39.23
N ALA A 51 48.39 -18.47 -38.13
CA ALA A 51 48.96 -17.14 -38.17
C ALA A 51 50.43 -17.27 -38.59
N GLU A 52 50.71 -17.17 -39.89
CA GLU A 52 52.08 -17.01 -40.38
C GLU A 52 52.69 -15.75 -39.73
N LEU A 53 53.63 -16.00 -38.82
CA LEU A 53 54.29 -14.97 -38.04
C LEU A 53 55.31 -14.26 -38.94
N TRP A 54 54.89 -13.18 -39.59
CA TRP A 54 55.74 -12.43 -40.52
C TRP A 54 56.99 -11.88 -39.82
N THR A 55 58.13 -12.54 -40.03
CA THR A 55 59.45 -12.08 -39.60
C THR A 55 60.11 -11.28 -40.73
N PRO A 56 60.33 -9.96 -40.57
CA PRO A 56 61.13 -9.19 -41.50
C PRO A 56 62.62 -9.45 -41.26
N ALA A 57 63.17 -10.43 -41.98
CA ALA A 57 64.61 -10.66 -42.09
C ALA A 57 64.94 -11.02 -43.54
N GLU A 58 65.58 -10.08 -44.24
CA GLU A 58 66.03 -10.22 -45.62
C GLU A 58 67.24 -11.17 -45.76
N LEU A 59 67.66 -11.38 -47.02
CA LEU A 59 68.89 -12.06 -47.45
C LEU A 59 68.86 -13.59 -47.54
N ASN A 60 67.97 -14.09 -48.41
CA ASN A 60 68.22 -15.36 -49.11
C ASN A 60 68.81 -15.04 -50.51
N PRO A 61 70.12 -15.22 -50.77
CA PRO A 61 70.70 -14.99 -52.10
C PRO A 61 70.30 -16.12 -53.09
N PRO A 62 70.21 -15.84 -54.40
CA PRO A 62 69.67 -16.78 -55.37
C PRO A 62 70.65 -17.91 -55.73
N THR A 63 70.13 -19.13 -55.84
CA THR A 63 70.87 -20.30 -56.34
C THR A 63 71.05 -20.23 -57.87
N PRO A 64 72.29 -20.24 -58.40
CA PRO A 64 72.52 -20.39 -59.85
C PRO A 64 72.38 -21.85 -60.29
N PRO A 65 71.88 -22.12 -61.52
CA PRO A 65 71.79 -23.48 -62.05
C PRO A 65 73.12 -23.93 -62.68
N GLN A 66 73.47 -25.22 -62.60
CA GLN A 66 74.47 -25.84 -63.48
C GLN A 66 74.06 -27.24 -63.97
N PRO A 67 74.52 -27.68 -65.16
CA PRO A 67 73.80 -28.64 -65.99
C PRO A 67 74.29 -30.09 -65.87
N GLN A 68 73.48 -31.02 -66.37
CA GLN A 68 73.85 -32.43 -66.57
C GLN A 68 74.62 -32.64 -67.89
N ALA A 69 75.65 -33.51 -67.88
CA ALA A 69 76.15 -34.20 -69.07
C ALA A 69 76.86 -35.54 -68.68
N PRO A 70 76.52 -36.68 -69.30
CA PRO A 70 77.18 -38.00 -69.12
C PRO A 70 78.06 -38.39 -70.35
N PRO A 71 78.62 -39.62 -70.54
CA PRO A 71 79.09 -40.68 -69.60
C PRO A 71 80.47 -41.37 -69.98
N GLN A 72 80.85 -42.43 -69.22
CA GLN A 72 81.75 -43.58 -69.58
C GLN A 72 83.30 -43.42 -69.55
N PRO A 73 84.12 -44.52 -69.57
CA PRO A 73 84.08 -45.81 -68.82
C PRO A 73 85.44 -46.09 -68.06
N PRO A 74 86.02 -47.32 -68.01
CA PRO A 74 86.13 -48.17 -66.83
C PRO A 74 87.51 -48.19 -66.08
N THR A 75 87.59 -49.06 -65.07
CA THR A 75 88.64 -49.35 -64.06
C THR A 75 89.89 -50.10 -64.62
N PRO A 76 90.89 -50.54 -63.80
CA PRO A 76 91.45 -50.08 -62.50
C PRO A 76 92.96 -49.67 -62.74
N PRO A 77 94.07 -50.19 -62.13
CA PRO A 77 94.36 -50.78 -60.80
C PRO A 77 95.69 -50.30 -60.09
N VAL A 78 95.93 -50.85 -58.88
CA VAL A 78 97.19 -50.92 -58.08
C VAL A 78 97.77 -49.63 -57.46
N ALA A 79 97.72 -49.52 -56.11
CA ALA A 79 98.90 -49.55 -55.21
C ALA A 79 98.57 -49.07 -53.77
N ALA A 80 98.86 -49.93 -52.78
CA ALA A 80 99.18 -49.51 -51.41
C ALA A 80 100.73 -49.32 -51.31
N PRO A 81 101.36 -48.93 -50.17
CA PRO A 81 100.82 -48.64 -48.82
C PRO A 81 101.43 -47.39 -48.11
N ALA A 82 100.93 -47.07 -46.90
CA ALA A 82 101.74 -46.54 -45.78
C ALA A 82 100.99 -46.67 -44.44
N PRO A 83 101.63 -47.10 -43.33
CA PRO A 83 101.01 -47.18 -42.01
C PRO A 83 101.08 -45.85 -41.24
N VAL A 84 100.01 -45.49 -40.53
CA VAL A 84 99.99 -44.37 -39.56
C VAL A 84 100.28 -44.86 -38.13
N PRO A 85 100.94 -44.06 -37.27
CA PRO A 85 101.39 -44.50 -35.96
C PRO A 85 100.29 -44.47 -34.88
N GLU A 86 99.99 -45.64 -34.31
CA GLU A 86 98.98 -45.94 -33.26
C GLU A 86 98.98 -44.97 -32.04
N ASN A 87 100.09 -44.32 -31.75
CA ASN A 87 100.23 -43.43 -30.59
C ASN A 87 99.47 -42.09 -30.72
N ALA A 88 99.12 -41.66 -31.93
CA ALA A 88 98.36 -40.43 -32.13
C ALA A 88 96.86 -40.59 -31.78
N ASP A 89 96.28 -41.74 -32.10
CA ASP A 89 94.84 -42.00 -31.94
C ASP A 89 94.42 -42.10 -30.47
N ILE A 90 95.29 -42.67 -29.62
CA ILE A 90 95.06 -42.76 -28.17
C ILE A 90 94.99 -41.37 -27.52
N ALA A 91 95.83 -40.43 -27.97
CA ALA A 91 95.82 -39.05 -27.47
C ALA A 91 94.52 -38.32 -27.89
N LEU A 92 94.14 -38.44 -29.16
CA LEU A 92 92.91 -37.87 -29.70
C LEU A 92 91.66 -38.45 -29.03
N GLN A 93 91.64 -39.77 -28.73
CA GLN A 93 90.52 -40.41 -28.04
C GLN A 93 90.38 -39.93 -26.59
N LYS A 94 91.50 -39.71 -25.88
CA LYS A 94 91.49 -39.16 -24.51
C LYS A 94 91.01 -37.71 -24.48
N GLU A 95 91.44 -36.89 -25.44
CA GLU A 95 90.96 -35.51 -25.57
C GLU A 95 89.47 -35.45 -25.93
N LYS A 96 89.02 -36.32 -26.85
CA LYS A 96 87.60 -36.44 -27.20
C LYS A 96 86.74 -36.80 -25.99
N ARG A 97 87.15 -37.81 -25.20
CA ARG A 97 86.44 -38.19 -23.97
C ARG A 97 86.37 -37.03 -22.98
N ARG A 98 87.46 -36.28 -22.77
CA ARG A 98 87.45 -35.11 -21.87
C ARG A 98 86.49 -34.03 -22.37
N ARG A 99 86.44 -33.74 -23.68
CA ARG A 99 85.47 -32.80 -24.26
C ARG A 99 84.03 -33.29 -24.13
N GLU A 100 83.79 -34.59 -24.28
CA GLU A 100 82.48 -35.22 -24.06
C GLU A 100 82.05 -35.14 -22.57
N GLU A 101 82.97 -35.37 -21.62
CA GLU A 101 82.73 -35.21 -20.18
C GLU A 101 82.46 -33.75 -19.79
N GLU A 102 83.23 -32.79 -20.32
CA GLU A 102 83.02 -31.36 -20.10
C GLU A 102 81.69 -30.86 -20.72
N ALA A 103 81.33 -31.35 -21.91
CA ALA A 103 80.04 -31.06 -22.55
C ALA A 103 78.87 -31.67 -21.77
N ALA A 104 79.00 -32.89 -21.26
CA ALA A 104 77.99 -33.54 -20.42
C ALA A 104 77.81 -32.80 -19.07
N ALA A 105 78.90 -32.32 -18.47
CA ALA A 105 78.86 -31.49 -17.26
C ALA A 105 78.14 -30.15 -17.50
N GLN A 106 78.43 -29.47 -18.61
CA GLN A 106 77.75 -28.23 -19.01
C GLN A 106 76.26 -28.47 -19.30
N ALA A 107 75.92 -29.53 -20.04
CA ALA A 107 74.53 -29.90 -20.31
C ALA A 107 73.74 -30.19 -19.03
N LYS A 108 74.36 -30.88 -18.05
CA LYS A 108 73.74 -31.15 -16.74
C LYS A 108 73.56 -29.88 -15.91
N LEU A 109 74.50 -28.93 -15.96
CA LEU A 109 74.37 -27.64 -15.29
C LEU A 109 73.21 -26.82 -15.89
N LEU A 110 73.15 -26.72 -17.22
CA LEU A 110 72.05 -26.05 -17.94
C LEU A 110 70.69 -26.70 -17.64
N GLN A 111 70.61 -28.03 -17.60
CA GLN A 111 69.40 -28.75 -17.23
C GLN A 111 68.98 -28.46 -15.78
N GLN A 112 69.93 -28.42 -14.84
CA GLN A 112 69.66 -28.06 -13.46
C GLN A 112 69.19 -26.60 -13.32
N GLU A 113 69.79 -25.67 -14.05
CA GLU A 113 69.37 -24.26 -14.07
C GLU A 113 67.94 -24.11 -14.63
N GLN A 114 67.62 -24.79 -15.74
CA GLN A 114 66.27 -24.82 -16.30
C GLN A 114 65.25 -25.43 -15.32
N GLN A 115 65.58 -26.51 -14.63
CA GLN A 115 64.71 -27.10 -13.61
C GLN A 115 64.50 -26.15 -12.42
N GLN A 116 65.54 -25.45 -11.96
CA GLN A 116 65.41 -24.44 -10.91
C GLN A 116 64.59 -23.22 -11.35
N ALA A 117 64.75 -22.77 -12.61
CA ALA A 117 63.95 -21.68 -13.18
C ALA A 117 62.46 -22.06 -13.28
N GLN A 118 62.16 -23.27 -13.77
CA GLN A 118 60.79 -23.81 -13.81
C GLN A 118 60.18 -23.95 -12.41
N ALA A 119 60.94 -24.47 -11.43
CA ALA A 119 60.47 -24.59 -10.05
C ALA A 119 60.16 -23.23 -9.42
N LYS A 120 61.02 -22.22 -9.62
CA LYS A 120 60.77 -20.84 -9.15
C LYS A 120 59.53 -20.23 -9.81
N LEU A 121 59.35 -20.41 -11.11
CA LEU A 121 58.19 -19.91 -11.85
C LEU A 121 56.88 -20.60 -11.40
N GLN A 122 56.90 -21.92 -11.17
CA GLN A 122 55.76 -22.64 -10.56
C GLN A 122 55.44 -22.11 -9.16
N GLN A 123 56.47 -21.87 -8.32
CA GLN A 123 56.29 -21.32 -6.98
C GLN A 123 55.71 -19.89 -7.01
N GLU A 124 56.15 -19.04 -7.96
CA GLU A 124 55.59 -17.69 -8.12
C GLU A 124 54.14 -17.74 -8.62
N ILE A 125 53.80 -18.62 -9.57
CA ILE A 125 52.42 -18.80 -10.05
C ILE A 125 51.51 -19.26 -8.91
N LEU A 126 51.92 -20.27 -8.12
CA LEU A 126 51.17 -20.74 -6.97
C LEU A 126 50.99 -19.64 -5.92
N ARG A 127 52.04 -18.86 -5.65
CA ARG A 127 51.98 -17.72 -4.74
C ARG A 127 51.01 -16.63 -5.24
N ARG A 128 51.11 -16.22 -6.51
CA ARG A 128 50.16 -15.27 -7.12
C ARG A 128 48.73 -15.78 -7.08
N GLN A 129 48.51 -17.07 -7.33
CA GLN A 129 47.18 -17.69 -7.26
C GLN A 129 46.63 -17.66 -5.82
N GLN A 130 47.44 -17.96 -4.81
CA GLN A 130 47.04 -17.84 -3.41
C GLN A 130 46.78 -16.39 -3.00
N GLU A 131 47.63 -15.44 -3.40
CA GLU A 131 47.43 -14.01 -3.13
C GLU A 131 46.15 -13.48 -3.82
N GLN A 132 45.85 -13.93 -5.04
CA GLN A 132 44.59 -13.63 -5.75
C GLN A 132 43.37 -14.22 -5.02
N GLN A 133 43.39 -15.51 -4.66
CA GLN A 133 42.30 -16.15 -3.91
C GLN A 133 42.07 -15.49 -2.55
N GLN A 134 43.13 -15.12 -1.83
CA GLN A 134 43.00 -14.38 -0.57
C GLN A 134 42.43 -12.98 -0.78
N ALA A 135 42.85 -12.27 -1.83
CA ALA A 135 42.31 -10.95 -2.17
C ALA A 135 40.83 -11.00 -2.59
N GLU A 136 40.42 -12.03 -3.33
CA GLU A 136 39.01 -12.25 -3.70
C GLU A 136 38.17 -12.64 -2.49
N ALA A 137 38.62 -13.58 -1.66
CA ALA A 137 37.94 -13.94 -0.42
C ALA A 137 37.83 -12.76 0.56
N ALA A 138 38.84 -11.88 0.63
CA ALA A 138 38.80 -10.66 1.43
C ALA A 138 37.79 -9.64 0.85
N LYS A 139 37.77 -9.44 -0.47
CA LYS A 139 36.77 -8.60 -1.16
C LYS A 139 35.35 -9.13 -0.96
N GLU A 140 35.14 -10.45 -1.03
CA GLU A 140 33.84 -11.06 -0.82
C GLU A 140 33.39 -10.90 0.63
N LYS A 141 34.25 -11.22 1.62
CA LYS A 141 33.95 -10.98 3.04
C LYS A 141 33.63 -9.51 3.33
N ALA A 142 34.38 -8.57 2.76
CA ALA A 142 34.09 -7.14 2.89
C ALA A 142 32.74 -6.75 2.25
N ARG A 143 32.40 -7.33 1.10
CA ARG A 143 31.09 -7.13 0.44
C ARG A 143 29.95 -7.72 1.27
N GLN A 144 30.11 -8.94 1.79
CA GLN A 144 29.13 -9.59 2.68
C GLN A 144 28.94 -8.79 3.98
N GLN A 145 30.02 -8.32 4.62
CA GLN A 145 29.94 -7.45 5.79
C GLN A 145 29.23 -6.12 5.49
N LYS A 146 29.52 -5.50 4.34
CA LYS A 146 28.84 -4.26 3.91
C LYS A 146 27.35 -4.50 3.63
N LEU A 147 26.99 -5.61 3.01
CA LEU A 147 25.59 -6.02 2.80
C LEU A 147 24.87 -6.27 4.13
N ALA A 148 25.48 -7.02 5.05
CA ALA A 148 24.92 -7.28 6.38
C ALA A 148 24.78 -5.99 7.21
N ALA A 149 25.74 -5.08 7.13
CA ALA A 149 25.65 -3.76 7.77
C ALA A 149 24.54 -2.90 7.17
N GLN A 150 24.38 -2.89 5.83
CA GLN A 150 23.28 -2.20 5.16
C GLN A 150 21.91 -2.81 5.51
N GLN A 151 21.80 -4.13 5.58
CA GLN A 151 20.57 -4.82 6.00
C GLN A 151 20.21 -4.47 7.45
N LYS A 152 21.16 -4.55 8.39
CA LYS A 152 20.94 -4.15 9.79
C LYS A 152 20.57 -2.66 9.92
N ALA A 153 21.21 -1.78 9.16
CA ALA A 153 20.88 -0.35 9.15
C ALA A 153 19.47 -0.08 8.58
N ALA A 154 19.08 -0.76 7.49
CA ALA A 154 17.75 -0.65 6.90
C ALA A 154 16.67 -1.23 7.83
N GLU A 155 16.95 -2.34 8.52
CA GLU A 155 16.05 -2.91 9.52
C GLU A 155 15.90 -1.98 10.74
N ALA A 156 17.00 -1.46 11.28
CA ALA A 156 16.97 -0.50 12.38
C ALA A 156 16.17 0.77 12.01
N LEU A 157 16.36 1.30 10.80
CA LEU A 157 15.57 2.43 10.29
C LEU A 157 14.08 2.09 10.17
N LYS A 158 13.74 0.89 9.68
CA LYS A 158 12.35 0.41 9.58
C LYS A 158 11.71 0.25 10.96
N GLN A 159 12.42 -0.34 11.92
CA GLN A 159 11.98 -0.46 13.31
C GLN A 159 11.80 0.92 13.95
N GLN A 160 12.72 1.86 13.74
CA GLN A 160 12.60 3.24 14.22
C GLN A 160 11.39 3.96 13.62
N GLN A 161 11.13 3.83 12.32
CA GLN A 161 9.94 4.37 11.67
C GLN A 161 8.63 3.72 12.17
N GLN A 162 8.64 2.42 12.46
CA GLN A 162 7.49 1.73 13.04
C GLN A 162 7.22 2.20 14.47
N ALA A 163 8.25 2.32 15.31
CA ALA A 163 8.15 2.86 16.66
C ALA A 163 7.68 4.33 16.69
N GLN A 164 8.18 5.17 15.76
CA GLN A 164 7.70 6.55 15.59
C GLN A 164 6.22 6.59 15.19
N LYS A 165 5.80 5.77 14.21
CA LYS A 165 4.39 5.69 13.80
C LYS A 165 3.47 5.18 14.91
N GLN A 166 3.90 4.20 15.69
CA GLN A 166 3.15 3.74 16.87
C GLN A 166 3.06 4.85 17.93
N ALA A 167 4.17 5.49 18.29
CA ALA A 167 4.18 6.59 19.26
C ALA A 167 3.35 7.81 18.80
N GLU A 168 3.26 8.07 17.49
CA GLU A 168 2.37 9.08 16.92
C GLU A 168 0.89 8.65 16.98
N GLN A 169 0.58 7.40 16.62
CA GLN A 169 -0.76 6.83 16.75
C GLN A 169 -1.25 6.82 18.21
N ASP A 170 -0.39 6.46 19.16
CA ASP A 170 -0.70 6.48 20.60
C ASP A 170 -0.93 7.91 21.11
N LYS A 171 -0.14 8.89 20.64
CA LYS A 171 -0.37 10.32 20.94
C LYS A 171 -1.72 10.80 20.38
N ILE A 172 -2.03 10.47 19.13
CA ILE A 172 -3.31 10.83 18.48
C ILE A 172 -4.48 10.14 19.19
N ALA A 173 -4.36 8.85 19.54
CA ALA A 173 -5.37 8.10 20.27
C ALA A 173 -5.61 8.69 21.67
N LYS A 174 -4.53 9.01 22.41
CA LYS A 174 -4.62 9.66 23.72
C LYS A 174 -5.26 11.05 23.63
N GLN A 175 -4.84 11.89 22.69
CA GLN A 175 -5.46 13.21 22.46
C GLN A 175 -6.94 13.10 22.10
N LYS A 176 -7.32 12.14 21.25
CA LYS A 176 -8.72 11.91 20.87
C LYS A 176 -9.56 11.39 22.04
N ALA A 177 -9.01 10.51 22.88
CA ALA A 177 -9.66 10.03 24.09
C ALA A 177 -9.84 11.16 25.13
N GLU A 178 -8.82 12.00 25.31
CA GLU A 178 -8.86 13.15 26.21
C GLU A 178 -9.85 14.23 25.73
N GLN A 179 -9.89 14.52 24.42
CA GLN A 179 -10.91 15.38 23.82
C GLN A 179 -12.32 14.80 23.96
N ALA A 180 -12.52 13.49 23.76
CA ALA A 180 -13.82 12.83 23.94
C ALA A 180 -14.27 12.88 25.41
N ALA A 181 -13.38 12.63 26.36
CA ALA A 181 -13.66 12.73 27.80
C ALA A 181 -13.97 14.18 28.23
N ALA A 182 -13.25 15.17 27.70
CA ALA A 182 -13.53 16.59 27.93
C ALA A 182 -14.88 17.01 27.33
N ALA A 183 -15.22 16.54 26.13
CA ALA A 183 -16.51 16.79 25.50
C ALA A 183 -17.68 16.14 26.28
N GLN A 184 -17.52 14.90 26.74
CA GLN A 184 -18.51 14.23 27.59
C GLN A 184 -18.71 14.98 28.91
N LYS A 185 -17.62 15.34 29.64
CA LYS A 185 -17.73 16.14 30.87
C LYS A 185 -18.43 17.48 30.65
N LYS A 186 -18.14 18.17 29.55
CA LYS A 186 -18.81 19.44 29.21
C LYS A 186 -20.30 19.23 28.93
N ALA A 187 -20.67 18.21 28.15
CA ALA A 187 -22.06 17.89 27.85
C ALA A 187 -22.85 17.48 29.12
N GLU A 188 -22.24 16.72 30.02
CA GLU A 188 -22.83 16.30 31.29
C GLU A 188 -23.03 17.49 32.25
N GLN A 189 -22.06 18.40 32.35
CA GLN A 189 -22.20 19.66 33.09
C GLN A 189 -23.32 20.54 32.51
N GLU A 190 -23.42 20.66 31.19
CA GLU A 190 -24.48 21.47 30.55
C GLU A 190 -25.87 20.84 30.75
N ALA A 191 -25.98 19.51 30.68
CA ALA A 191 -27.21 18.78 30.97
C ALA A 191 -27.63 18.90 32.44
N ALA A 192 -26.68 18.82 33.38
CA ALA A 192 -26.93 19.03 34.81
C ALA A 192 -27.38 20.47 35.11
N ALA A 193 -26.74 21.47 34.47
CA ALA A 193 -27.12 22.87 34.59
C ALA A 193 -28.55 23.13 34.06
N LYS A 194 -28.90 22.56 32.88
CA LYS A 194 -30.27 22.66 32.33
C LYS A 194 -31.30 22.01 33.25
N LYS A 195 -31.05 20.78 33.76
CA LYS A 195 -31.94 20.13 34.74
C LYS A 195 -32.14 20.98 36.00
N LYS A 196 -31.07 21.56 36.54
CA LYS A 196 -31.16 22.41 37.74
C LYS A 196 -31.99 23.67 37.49
N ALA A 197 -31.76 24.35 36.36
CA ALA A 197 -32.52 25.54 35.97
C ALA A 197 -34.02 25.22 35.73
N GLU A 198 -34.33 24.09 35.11
CA GLU A 198 -35.70 23.64 34.86
C GLU A 198 -36.44 23.28 36.17
N GLN A 199 -35.75 22.61 37.11
CA GLN A 199 -36.28 22.35 38.45
C GLN A 199 -36.55 23.65 39.23
N GLU A 200 -35.64 24.63 39.15
CA GLU A 200 -35.80 25.93 39.84
C GLU A 200 -36.96 26.75 39.24
N ALA A 201 -37.13 26.72 37.91
CA ALA A 201 -38.26 27.34 37.22
C ALA A 201 -39.60 26.65 37.54
N ALA A 202 -39.62 25.32 37.61
CA ALA A 202 -40.79 24.54 38.00
C ALA A 202 -41.18 24.81 39.47
N ALA A 203 -40.19 24.87 40.38
CA ALA A 203 -40.42 25.22 41.79
C ALA A 203 -40.98 26.64 41.93
N LYS A 204 -40.42 27.63 41.22
CA LYS A 204 -40.96 29.00 41.21
C LYS A 204 -42.39 29.07 40.65
N LYS A 205 -42.69 28.34 39.56
CA LYS A 205 -44.08 28.23 39.04
C LYS A 205 -45.03 27.62 40.06
N LYS A 206 -44.64 26.52 40.73
CA LYS A 206 -45.49 25.85 41.72
C LYS A 206 -45.74 26.73 42.94
N ALA A 207 -44.71 27.40 43.46
CA ALA A 207 -44.84 28.36 44.57
C ALA A 207 -45.74 29.56 44.19
N ALA A 208 -45.61 30.09 42.97
CA ALA A 208 -46.48 31.16 42.48
C ALA A 208 -47.95 30.70 42.33
N GLN A 209 -48.18 29.47 41.86
CA GLN A 209 -49.51 28.87 41.78
C GLN A 209 -50.13 28.63 43.16
N GLU A 210 -49.37 28.11 44.14
CA GLU A 210 -49.86 27.95 45.52
C GLU A 210 -50.16 29.31 46.18
N ALA A 211 -49.33 30.33 45.96
CA ALA A 211 -49.59 31.68 46.46
C ALA A 211 -50.85 32.30 45.82
N ALA A 212 -51.03 32.15 44.52
CA ALA A 212 -52.22 32.60 43.81
C ALA A 212 -53.48 31.84 44.25
N ALA A 213 -53.39 30.51 44.43
CA ALA A 213 -54.50 29.67 44.89
C ALA A 213 -54.94 30.06 46.32
N LYS A 214 -54.01 30.22 47.27
CA LYS A 214 -54.32 30.71 48.62
C LYS A 214 -55.00 32.08 48.60
N LYS A 215 -54.49 33.01 47.78
CA LYS A 215 -55.06 34.36 47.67
C LYS A 215 -56.48 34.34 47.05
N ALA A 216 -56.70 33.49 46.06
CA ALA A 216 -58.02 33.28 45.46
C ALA A 216 -59.01 32.58 46.42
N GLU A 217 -58.56 31.61 47.19
CA GLU A 217 -59.37 30.94 48.22
C GLU A 217 -59.78 31.92 49.34
N GLU A 218 -58.85 32.77 49.79
CA GLU A 218 -59.11 33.81 50.79
C GLU A 218 -60.09 34.88 50.28
N GLN A 219 -59.94 35.32 49.02
CA GLN A 219 -60.92 36.17 48.34
C GLN A 219 -62.28 35.49 48.18
N ALA A 220 -62.34 34.21 47.80
CA ALA A 220 -63.58 33.44 47.69
C ALA A 220 -64.27 33.27 49.06
N ARG A 221 -63.50 33.11 50.14
CA ARG A 221 -64.00 33.03 51.52
C ARG A 221 -64.59 34.36 51.97
N GLN A 222 -63.93 35.48 51.67
CA GLN A 222 -64.48 36.83 51.89
C GLN A 222 -65.76 37.06 51.05
N ALA A 223 -65.74 36.71 49.76
CA ALA A 223 -66.89 36.83 48.88
C ALA A 223 -68.08 35.98 49.35
N ARG A 224 -67.84 34.75 49.85
CA ARG A 224 -68.88 33.89 50.42
C ARG A 224 -69.45 34.43 51.73
N LEU A 225 -68.62 35.05 52.58
CA LEU A 225 -69.09 35.75 53.78
C LEU A 225 -69.92 36.99 53.43
N ALA A 226 -69.51 37.77 52.43
CA ALA A 226 -70.28 38.90 51.91
C ALA A 226 -71.60 38.44 51.26
N ALA A 227 -71.56 37.35 50.50
CA ALA A 227 -72.74 36.72 49.90
C ALA A 227 -73.70 36.17 50.97
N LEU A 228 -73.22 35.57 52.06
CA LEU A 228 -74.06 35.19 53.22
C LEU A 228 -74.71 36.41 53.88
N ARG A 229 -73.98 37.54 53.95
CA ARG A 229 -74.50 38.83 54.44
C ARG A 229 -75.58 39.42 53.53
N GLY A 230 -75.54 39.13 52.22
CA GLY A 230 -76.56 39.53 51.23
C GLY A 230 -77.68 38.50 51.01
N ALA A 231 -77.42 37.21 51.24
CA ALA A 231 -78.38 36.11 51.05
C ALA A 231 -79.43 36.04 52.17
N ALA A 232 -79.26 36.82 53.25
CA ALA A 232 -80.35 37.21 54.14
C ALA A 232 -81.45 38.05 53.45
N GLY A 233 -81.30 38.40 52.16
CA GLY A 233 -82.27 39.19 51.39
C GLY A 233 -82.67 38.65 50.00
N ALA A 234 -82.15 37.51 49.52
CA ALA A 234 -82.55 36.98 48.19
C ALA A 234 -82.39 35.45 48.04
N SER A 235 -83.51 34.79 47.73
CA SER A 235 -83.57 33.41 47.23
C SER A 235 -83.63 33.41 45.70
N GLY A 236 -82.90 32.52 45.02
CA GLY A 236 -82.94 32.41 43.56
C GLY A 236 -82.09 31.26 42.99
N ASN A 237 -82.75 30.30 42.33
CA ASN A 237 -82.14 29.15 41.65
C ASN A 237 -81.29 29.57 40.42
N GLY A 238 -80.32 28.72 40.05
CA GLY A 238 -79.65 28.77 38.74
C GLY A 238 -78.80 27.53 38.46
N LEU A 239 -79.33 26.58 37.68
CA LEU A 239 -78.61 25.38 37.19
C LEU A 239 -77.82 25.68 35.91
N GLY A 240 -76.75 24.92 35.68
CA GLY A 240 -76.08 24.76 34.37
C GLY A 240 -74.55 24.84 34.47
N SER A 241 -73.76 24.15 33.65
CA SER A 241 -74.03 23.00 32.76
C SER A 241 -72.72 22.22 32.57
N ALA A 242 -72.78 21.01 32.00
CA ALA A 242 -71.69 20.04 31.95
C ALA A 242 -70.75 20.19 30.73
N ALA A 243 -69.84 19.21 30.60
CA ALA A 243 -68.91 18.91 29.50
C ALA A 243 -67.63 19.77 29.47
N ALA A 244 -66.42 19.25 29.74
CA ALA A 244 -65.72 18.06 29.24
C ALA A 244 -65.17 18.21 27.81
N GLY A 245 -63.87 17.97 27.66
CA GLY A 245 -63.14 18.16 26.41
C GLY A 245 -61.68 17.74 26.51
N ASN A 246 -61.42 16.45 26.72
CA ASN A 246 -60.08 15.88 26.55
C ASN A 246 -59.74 15.81 25.05
N GLY A 247 -58.51 16.18 24.69
CA GLY A 247 -58.00 16.05 23.32
C GLY A 247 -56.49 16.18 23.24
N ALA A 248 -55.77 15.07 23.33
CA ALA A 248 -54.31 15.05 23.23
C ALA A 248 -53.88 15.21 21.77
N GLY A 249 -53.38 16.40 21.39
CA GLY A 249 -52.82 16.67 20.07
C GLY A 249 -51.33 16.33 20.00
N ALA A 250 -50.95 15.43 19.10
CA ALA A 250 -49.55 15.26 18.71
C ALA A 250 -49.08 16.50 17.91
N GLY A 251 -48.00 17.14 18.36
CA GLY A 251 -47.55 18.41 17.79
C GLY A 251 -46.95 18.27 16.39
N GLY A 252 -47.58 18.91 15.40
CA GLY A 252 -47.06 19.09 14.05
C GLY A 252 -47.92 20.10 13.28
N THR A 253 -47.31 20.90 12.40
CA THR A 253 -48.02 21.98 11.67
C THR A 253 -48.73 21.50 10.41
N ALA A 254 -49.08 20.21 10.33
CA ALA A 254 -49.61 19.57 9.13
C ALA A 254 -51.12 19.36 9.24
N THR A 255 -51.84 19.61 8.15
CA THR A 255 -53.29 19.36 8.10
C THR A 255 -53.57 17.86 8.22
N PRO A 256 -54.61 17.42 8.95
CA PRO A 256 -55.04 16.02 8.96
C PRO A 256 -55.16 15.45 7.55
N GLY A 257 -54.60 14.25 7.32
CA GLY A 257 -54.56 13.59 6.01
C GLY A 257 -53.41 14.01 5.08
N TYR A 258 -52.57 15.00 5.44
CA TYR A 258 -51.36 15.34 4.65
C TYR A 258 -50.39 14.15 4.56
N ALA A 259 -50.12 13.51 5.71
CA ALA A 259 -49.22 12.37 5.81
C ALA A 259 -49.63 11.20 4.91
N ASP A 260 -50.93 10.96 4.70
CA ASP A 260 -51.44 9.90 3.82
C ASP A 260 -51.19 10.21 2.34
N ARG A 261 -51.25 11.47 1.92
CA ARG A 261 -50.90 11.88 0.54
C ARG A 261 -49.42 11.69 0.28
N VAL A 262 -48.56 12.09 1.22
CA VAL A 262 -47.13 11.81 1.16
C VAL A 262 -46.87 10.30 1.12
N ARG A 263 -47.51 9.53 2.01
CA ARG A 263 -47.34 8.08 2.06
C ARG A 263 -47.71 7.39 0.75
N ARG A 264 -48.80 7.80 0.09
CA ARG A 264 -49.19 7.30 -1.25
C ARG A 264 -48.16 7.61 -2.33
N ARG A 265 -47.47 8.75 -2.26
CA ARG A 265 -46.39 9.15 -3.19
C ARG A 265 -45.06 8.41 -2.92
N VAL A 266 -44.77 8.09 -1.65
CA VAL A 266 -43.53 7.43 -1.21
C VAL A 266 -43.60 5.91 -1.31
N LYS A 267 -44.71 5.28 -0.93
CA LYS A 267 -44.88 3.81 -0.91
C LYS A 267 -44.42 3.09 -2.18
N PRO A 268 -44.80 3.49 -3.42
CA PRO A 268 -44.35 2.80 -4.64
C PRO A 268 -42.84 2.96 -4.92
N ASN A 269 -42.14 3.88 -4.24
CA ASN A 269 -40.70 4.09 -4.37
C ASN A 269 -39.88 3.27 -3.35
N ILE A 270 -40.51 2.57 -2.40
CA ILE A 270 -39.84 1.70 -1.43
C ILE A 270 -39.45 0.39 -2.10
N VAL A 271 -38.21 0.34 -2.61
CA VAL A 271 -37.63 -0.89 -3.16
C VAL A 271 -36.97 -1.67 -2.03
N TYR A 272 -37.67 -2.69 -1.52
CA TYR A 272 -37.20 -3.60 -0.49
C TYR A 272 -37.60 -5.04 -0.82
N THR A 273 -36.61 -5.94 -0.90
CA THR A 273 -36.78 -7.33 -1.38
C THR A 273 -36.66 -8.38 -0.27
N GLU A 274 -36.24 -7.99 0.93
CA GLU A 274 -36.06 -8.89 2.08
C GLU A 274 -37.39 -9.10 2.81
N ARG A 275 -37.65 -10.32 3.29
CA ARG A 275 -38.85 -10.65 4.07
C ARG A 275 -38.46 -10.80 5.54
N ASN A 276 -38.81 -9.80 6.33
CA ASN A 276 -38.45 -9.76 7.74
C ASN A 276 -39.67 -10.16 8.60
N PRO A 277 -39.51 -11.07 9.58
CA PRO A 277 -40.57 -11.33 10.55
C PRO A 277 -40.80 -10.09 11.41
N GLY A 278 -42.07 -9.75 11.68
CA GLY A 278 -42.43 -8.70 12.65
C GLY A 278 -42.67 -7.27 12.13
N ASN A 279 -43.16 -7.10 10.89
CA ASN A 279 -43.66 -5.83 10.31
C ASN A 279 -42.87 -4.56 10.75
N PRO A 280 -41.61 -4.41 10.35
CA PRO A 280 -40.75 -3.32 10.79
C PRO A 280 -41.42 -1.96 10.55
N THR A 281 -41.43 -1.13 11.60
CA THR A 281 -42.11 0.17 11.63
C THR A 281 -41.09 1.28 11.85
N THR A 282 -40.87 2.13 10.84
CA THR A 282 -39.95 3.28 10.89
C THR A 282 -40.77 4.56 10.99
N VAL A 283 -40.39 5.44 11.90
CA VAL A 283 -40.97 6.78 12.04
C VAL A 283 -39.93 7.81 11.63
N ILE A 284 -40.26 8.63 10.63
CA ILE A 284 -39.37 9.65 10.06
C ILE A 284 -40.01 11.03 10.23
N GLU A 285 -39.24 11.98 10.73
CA GLU A 285 -39.55 13.41 10.66
C GLU A 285 -38.97 13.96 9.35
N VAL A 286 -39.81 14.68 8.61
CA VAL A 286 -39.49 15.24 7.29
C VAL A 286 -39.70 16.75 7.35
N HIS A 287 -38.69 17.51 6.92
CA HIS A 287 -38.73 18.96 6.77
C HIS A 287 -38.82 19.34 5.30
N LEU A 288 -39.77 20.21 4.95
CA LEU A 288 -40.03 20.62 3.57
C LEU A 288 -39.96 22.13 3.41
N ALA A 289 -39.56 22.55 2.20
CA ALA A 289 -39.78 23.91 1.74
C ALA A 289 -41.24 24.11 1.31
N PRO A 290 -41.76 25.36 1.27
CA PRO A 290 -43.18 25.63 1.00
C PRO A 290 -43.69 25.14 -0.37
N ASP A 291 -42.79 24.90 -1.31
CA ASP A 291 -43.03 24.37 -2.65
C ASP A 291 -43.23 22.84 -2.71
N GLY A 292 -42.86 22.13 -1.64
CA GLY A 292 -42.87 20.66 -1.54
C GLY A 292 -41.49 20.00 -1.60
N THR A 293 -40.41 20.77 -1.77
CA THR A 293 -39.04 20.26 -1.90
C THR A 293 -38.48 19.76 -0.57
N LEU A 294 -37.79 18.62 -0.58
CA LEU A 294 -37.20 17.98 0.60
C LEU A 294 -35.97 18.77 1.12
N LEU A 295 -36.07 19.32 2.34
CA LEU A 295 -34.94 20.02 2.98
C LEU A 295 -34.10 19.07 3.84
N SER A 296 -34.75 18.24 4.66
CA SER A 296 -34.07 17.22 5.47
C SER A 296 -35.04 16.14 5.93
N GLN A 297 -34.49 14.98 6.28
CA GLN A 297 -35.22 13.88 6.91
C GLN A 297 -34.42 13.31 8.07
N ARG A 298 -35.11 12.80 9.09
CA ARG A 298 -34.51 12.18 10.27
C ARG A 298 -35.37 11.02 10.74
N ILE A 299 -34.78 9.85 10.95
CA ILE A 299 -35.44 8.75 11.66
C ILE A 299 -35.61 9.14 13.13
N VAL A 300 -36.87 9.28 13.56
CA VAL A 300 -37.26 9.51 14.97
C VAL A 300 -37.34 8.18 15.72
N LYS A 301 -37.77 7.12 15.03
CA LYS A 301 -37.81 5.76 15.56
C LYS A 301 -37.39 4.77 14.47
N SER A 302 -36.24 4.13 14.68
CA SER A 302 -35.78 3.02 13.84
C SER A 302 -36.71 1.82 13.98
N SER A 303 -36.85 1.05 12.90
CA SER A 303 -37.56 -0.21 12.90
C SER A 303 -36.81 -1.37 13.57
N GLY A 304 -35.52 -1.17 13.91
CA GLY A 304 -34.60 -2.25 14.30
C GLY A 304 -33.98 -3.00 13.11
N VAL A 305 -34.38 -2.69 11.87
CA VAL A 305 -33.84 -3.28 10.65
C VAL A 305 -33.19 -2.18 9.79
N PRO A 306 -31.85 -2.08 9.75
CA PRO A 306 -31.16 -1.02 9.01
C PRO A 306 -31.45 -1.02 7.50
N SER A 307 -31.62 -2.19 6.88
CA SER A 307 -31.91 -2.30 5.44
C SER A 307 -33.30 -1.78 5.06
N TRP A 308 -34.28 -1.94 5.95
CA TRP A 308 -35.62 -1.36 5.82
C TRP A 308 -35.58 0.16 6.03
N ASP A 309 -34.96 0.63 7.11
CA ASP A 309 -34.84 2.06 7.40
C ASP A 309 -34.18 2.83 6.23
N GLN A 310 -33.07 2.30 5.68
CA GLN A 310 -32.40 2.83 4.49
C GLN A 310 -33.23 2.72 3.20
N ALA A 311 -34.14 1.75 3.07
CA ALA A 311 -35.05 1.68 1.93
C ALA A 311 -36.11 2.79 2.01
N VAL A 312 -36.63 3.09 3.21
CA VAL A 312 -37.58 4.19 3.43
C VAL A 312 -36.92 5.55 3.20
N GLU A 313 -35.73 5.82 3.75
CA GLU A 313 -35.01 7.09 3.51
C GLU A 313 -34.76 7.34 2.02
N ARG A 314 -34.33 6.31 1.26
CA ARG A 314 -34.15 6.40 -0.20
C ARG A 314 -35.46 6.63 -0.94
N ALA A 315 -36.56 6.05 -0.49
CA ALA A 315 -37.88 6.23 -1.10
C ALA A 315 -38.45 7.63 -0.88
N VAL A 316 -38.23 8.23 0.30
CA VAL A 316 -38.58 9.62 0.59
C VAL A 316 -37.76 10.56 -0.31
N THR A 317 -36.44 10.37 -0.40
CA THR A 317 -35.57 11.16 -1.31
C THR A 317 -36.00 11.01 -2.78
N ARG A 318 -36.35 9.81 -3.25
CA ARG A 318 -36.85 9.57 -4.62
C ARG A 318 -38.24 10.20 -4.87
N SER A 319 -38.95 10.60 -3.81
CA SER A 319 -40.29 11.15 -3.91
C SER A 319 -40.34 12.67 -3.94
N ASP A 320 -39.18 13.32 -3.88
CA ASP A 320 -39.01 14.77 -4.06
C ASP A 320 -39.45 15.23 -5.46
N PRO A 321 -40.24 16.33 -5.62
CA PRO A 321 -40.95 17.05 -4.56
C PRO A 321 -42.22 16.33 -4.09
N LEU A 322 -42.52 16.47 -2.80
CA LEU A 322 -43.70 15.89 -2.15
C LEU A 322 -44.98 16.69 -2.45
N PRO A 323 -46.17 16.05 -2.39
CA PRO A 323 -47.44 16.72 -2.69
C PRO A 323 -47.70 17.88 -1.71
N ARG A 324 -48.25 18.99 -2.22
CA ARG A 324 -48.58 20.19 -1.43
C ARG A 324 -49.79 19.96 -0.52
N ASP A 325 -49.95 20.79 0.50
CA ASP A 325 -51.12 20.73 1.38
C ASP A 325 -52.36 21.41 0.74
N THR A 326 -53.52 21.25 1.37
CA THR A 326 -54.79 21.90 0.97
C THR A 326 -54.68 23.42 0.84
N ASN A 327 -53.76 24.04 1.60
CA ASN A 327 -53.43 25.47 1.56
C ASN A 327 -52.47 25.86 0.41
N GLY A 328 -52.19 24.97 -0.54
CA GLY A 328 -51.30 25.21 -1.68
C GLY A 328 -49.80 25.26 -1.35
N LYS A 329 -49.42 25.06 -0.08
CA LYS A 329 -48.05 25.01 0.43
C LYS A 329 -47.82 23.71 1.21
N ALA A 330 -46.60 23.19 1.27
CA ALA A 330 -46.26 22.08 2.15
C ALA A 330 -46.01 22.56 3.61
N PRO A 331 -46.29 21.74 4.64
CA PRO A 331 -45.96 22.06 6.03
C PRO A 331 -44.44 22.00 6.25
N SER A 332 -43.90 22.87 7.10
CA SER A 332 -42.45 22.99 7.33
C SER A 332 -41.82 21.75 7.97
N SER A 333 -42.59 21.04 8.82
CA SER A 333 -42.22 19.71 9.29
C SER A 333 -43.46 18.86 9.57
N PHE A 334 -43.31 17.54 9.42
CA PHE A 334 -44.30 16.56 9.83
C PHE A 334 -43.63 15.21 10.11
N THR A 335 -44.29 14.38 10.92
CA THR A 335 -43.84 13.01 11.20
C THR A 335 -44.68 12.03 10.38
N ILE A 336 -44.02 11.07 9.72
CA ILE A 336 -44.65 10.01 8.93
C ILE A 336 -44.17 8.63 9.41
N THR A 337 -45.10 7.68 9.45
CA THR A 337 -44.82 6.29 9.84
C THR A 337 -44.92 5.39 8.62
N PHE A 338 -43.86 4.63 8.35
CA PHE A 338 -43.81 3.59 7.32
C PHE A 338 -43.71 2.21 7.98
N ARG A 339 -44.42 1.25 7.38
CA ARG A 339 -44.51 -0.14 7.82
C ARG A 339 -44.36 -1.03 6.60
N GLN A 340 -43.73 -2.19 6.74
CA GLN A 340 -43.44 -3.07 5.60
C GLN A 340 -44.69 -3.64 4.93
N ASN A 341 -45.72 -3.99 5.72
CA ASN A 341 -46.90 -4.71 5.22
C ASN A 341 -48.13 -3.81 4.97
N ASP A 342 -47.95 -2.50 4.84
CA ASP A 342 -49.00 -1.48 5.06
C ASP A 342 -49.22 -0.62 3.81
#